data_AF-A0A7W9TJ93-F1
#
_entry.id   AF-A0A7W9TJ93-F1
#
_cell.length_a   1.000
_cell.length_b   1.000
_cell.length_c   1.000
_cell.angle_alpha   90.00
_cell.angle_beta   90.00
_cell.angle_gamma   90.00
#
_symmetry.space_group_name_H-M   'P 1'
#
loop_
_entity.id
_entity.type
_entity.pdbx_description
1 polymer ?
#
loop_
_entity_poly.entity_id
_entity_poly.type
_entity_poly.pdbx_seq_one_letter_code
_entity_poly.pdbx_strand_id
1 'polypeptide(L)' 'MHDVLDAAVGAPWGYPQWDADDPEGEDVRIASVGQLSVIYFVNRALRHLSVLDIVWLE' A
#
# COMPACT_ATOMS: atom_id res chain seq x y z
N MET A 1 -18.59 1.29 -4.13
CA MET A 1 -17.43 0.78 -4.87
C MET A 1 -16.27 0.92 -3.92
N HIS A 2 -15.91 -0.15 -3.21
CA HIS A 2 -14.73 -0.14 -2.34
C HIS A 2 -13.52 -0.11 -3.28
N ASP A 3 -12.88 1.04 -3.38
CA ASP A 3 -11.65 1.17 -4.19
C ASP A 3 -10.47 0.57 -3.41
N VAL A 4 -9.35 0.33 -4.08
CA VAL A 4 -8.11 -0.19 -3.47
C VAL A 4 -7.60 0.70 -2.34
N LEU A 5 -7.84 2.01 -2.43
CA LEU A 5 -7.50 2.97 -1.39
C LEU A 5 -8.36 2.82 -0.13
N ASP A 6 -9.68 2.63 -0.27
CA ASP A 6 -10.57 2.41 0.87
C ASP A 6 -10.19 1.13 1.62
N ALA A 7 -9.82 0.08 0.87
CA ALA A 7 -9.38 -1.18 1.45
C ALA A 7 -8.00 -1.04 2.15
N ALA A 8 -7.06 -0.29 1.55
CA ALA A 8 -5.76 0.01 2.17
C ALA A 8 -5.90 0.83 3.46
N VAL A 9 -6.80 1.81 3.50
CA VAL A 9 -7.07 2.61 4.71
C VAL A 9 -7.75 1.76 5.80
N GLY A 10 -8.62 0.82 5.43
CA GLY A 10 -9.30 -0.07 6.36
C GLY A 10 -8.38 -1.10 7.02
N ALA A 11 -7.34 -1.55 6.32
CA ALA A 11 -6.37 -2.53 6.82
C ALA A 11 -4.94 -2.24 6.32
N PRO A 12 -4.26 -1.17 6.81
CA PRO A 12 -2.99 -0.70 6.26
C PRO A 12 -1.81 -1.66 6.42
N TRP A 13 -1.86 -2.61 7.37
CA TRP A 13 -0.88 -3.70 7.50
C TRP A 13 -1.40 -5.04 6.95
N GLY A 14 -2.61 -5.08 6.41
CA GLY A 14 -3.22 -6.29 5.85
C GLY A 14 -2.67 -6.67 4.47
N TYR A 15 -1.83 -5.81 3.89
CA TYR A 15 -1.23 -5.99 2.57
C TYR A 15 0.24 -6.37 2.67
N PRO A 16 0.76 -7.11 1.68
CA PRO A 16 2.16 -7.50 1.67
C PRO A 16 3.08 -6.29 1.60
N GLN A 17 4.31 -6.48 2.10
CA GLN A 17 5.39 -5.56 1.85
C GLN A 17 5.61 -5.42 0.34
N TRP A 18 5.88 -4.20 -0.13
CA TRP A 18 6.05 -3.95 -1.56
C TRP A 18 7.29 -4.65 -2.12
N ASP A 19 8.43 -4.50 -1.45
CA ASP A 19 9.68 -5.19 -1.76
C ASP A 19 10.10 -5.99 -0.53
N ALA A 20 10.03 -7.32 -0.61
CA ALA A 20 10.38 -8.21 0.49
C ALA A 20 11.89 -8.31 0.75
N ASP A 21 12.70 -7.90 -0.23
CA ASP A 21 14.16 -7.92 -0.13
C ASP A 21 14.72 -6.59 0.41
N ASP A 22 13.86 -5.56 0.58
CA ASP A 22 14.21 -4.28 1.17
C ASP A 22 13.82 -4.22 2.66
N PRO A 23 14.77 -4.42 3.60
CA PRO A 23 14.48 -4.34 5.04
C PRO A 23 14.13 -2.92 5.51
N GLU A 24 14.53 -1.87 4.79
CA GLU A 24 14.19 -0.48 5.11
C GLU A 24 12.74 -0.17 4.69
N GLY A 25 12.22 -0.91 3.73
CA GLY A 25 10.87 -0.84 3.18
C GLY A 25 9.79 -1.60 3.96
N GLU A 26 10.02 -2.04 5.20
CA GLU A 26 9.05 -2.85 5.98
C GLU A 26 7.66 -2.19 6.04
N ASP A 27 7.58 -0.87 6.09
CA ASP A 27 6.33 -0.12 6.16
C ASP A 27 5.78 0.31 4.79
N VAL A 28 6.45 -0.04 3.70
CA VAL A 28 5.97 0.16 2.33
C VAL A 28 5.16 -1.06 1.89
N ARG A 29 3.95 -0.81 1.41
CA ARG A 29 2.94 -1.84 1.14
C ARG A 29 2.40 -1.69 -0.27
N ILE A 30 1.96 -2.81 -0.83
CA ILE A 30 1.28 -2.84 -2.14
C ILE A 30 -0.11 -3.45 -2.01
N ALA A 31 -1.11 -2.71 -2.48
CA ALA A 31 -2.48 -3.18 -2.61
C ALA A 31 -2.89 -3.14 -4.09
N SER A 32 -3.54 -4.20 -4.57
CA SER A 32 -3.94 -4.31 -5.98
C SER A 32 -5.41 -4.72 -6.12
N VAL A 33 -6.10 -4.11 -7.09
CA VAL A 33 -7.45 -4.51 -7.53
C VAL A 33 -7.50 -4.48 -9.06
N GLY A 34 -7.70 -5.65 -9.67
CA GLY A 34 -7.62 -5.76 -11.13
C GLY A 34 -6.27 -5.26 -11.66
N GLN A 35 -6.29 -4.30 -12.57
CA GLN A 35 -5.10 -3.67 -13.18
C GLN A 35 -4.53 -2.51 -12.35
N LEU A 36 -5.21 -2.06 -11.30
CA LEU A 36 -4.79 -0.94 -10.48
C LEU A 36 -4.00 -1.45 -9.26
N SER A 37 -2.82 -0.89 -9.05
CA SER A 37 -2.02 -1.11 -7.83
C SER A 37 -1.67 0.22 -7.17
N VAL A 38 -1.66 0.24 -5.85
CA VAL A 38 -1.22 1.37 -5.03
C VAL A 38 -0.06 0.92 -4.17
N ILE A 39 1.02 1.68 -4.22
CA ILE A 39 2.16 1.56 -3.32
C ILE A 39 2.05 2.68 -2.30
N TYR A 40 2.09 2.34 -1.02
CA TYR A 40 1.92 3.30 0.07
C TYR A 40 2.83 3.02 1.24
N PHE A 41 3.15 4.06 1.99
CA PHE A 41 3.90 3.99 3.24
C PHE A 41 2.98 4.15 4.44
N VAL A 42 3.16 3.31 5.46
CA VAL A 42 2.41 3.37 6.71
C VAL A 42 3.28 3.95 7.82
N ASN A 43 3.04 5.21 8.18
CA ASN A 43 3.71 5.83 9.31
C ASN A 43 3.04 5.40 10.63
N ARG A 44 3.66 4.45 11.34
CA ARG A 44 3.12 3.91 12.61
C ARG A 44 2.96 4.98 13.69
N ALA A 45 3.93 5.90 13.79
CA ALA A 45 3.95 6.92 14.83
C ALA A 45 2.86 7.98 14.63
N LEU A 46 2.62 8.37 13.39
CA LEU A 46 1.62 9.37 13.02
C LEU A 46 0.25 8.76 12.71
N ARG A 47 0.15 7.43 12.63
CA ARG A 47 -1.06 6.70 12.17
C ARG A 47 -1.57 7.22 10.83
N HIS A 48 -0.63 7.59 9.95
CA HIS A 48 -0.92 8.14 8.63
C HIS A 48 -0.50 7.14 7.56
N LEU A 49 -1.26 7.12 6.46
CA LEU A 49 -0.90 6.44 5.23
C LEU A 49 -0.57 7.49 4.19
N SER A 50 0.60 7.38 3.56
CA SER A 50 1.00 8.21 2.44
C SER A 50 1.07 7.35 1.19
N VAL A 51 0.31 7.72 0.15
CA VAL A 51 0.44 7.07 -1.16
C VAL A 51 1.77 7.53 -1.78
N LEU A 52 2.57 6.55 -2.19
CA LEU A 52 3.84 6.79 -2.88
C LEU A 52 3.66 6.75 -4.39
N ASP A 53 2.91 5.75 -4.88
CA ASP A 53 2.67 5.57 -6.31
C ASP A 53 1.33 4.89 -6.59
N ILE A 54 0.77 5.15 -7.77
CA ILE A 54 -0.42 4.49 -8.31
C ILE A 54 -0.06 3.99 -9.71
N VAL A 55 -0.16 2.69 -9.91
CA VAL A 55 0.30 2.00 -11.11
C VAL A 55 -0.87 1.31 -11.79
N TRP A 56 -1.00 1.49 -13.11
CA TRP A 56 -1.91 0.74 -13.96
C TRP A 56 -1.07 -0.26 -14.75
N LEU A 57 -1.27 -1.55 -14.48
CA LEU A 57 -0.66 -2.63 -15.27
C LEU A 57 -1.50 -2.81 -16.55
N GLU A 58 -0.87 -2.74 -17.72
CA GLU A 58 -1.48 -3.09 -19.00
C GLU A 58 -1.76 -4.60 -19.09
#